data_AF-A0A4Q0YRE7-F1
#
_entry.id   AF-A0A4Q0YRE7-F1
#
_cell.length_a   1.000
_cell.length_b   1.000
_cell.length_c   1.000
_cell.angle_alpha   90.00
_cell.angle_beta   90.00
_cell.angle_gamma   90.00
#
_symmetry.space_group_name_H-M   'P 1'
#
loop_
_entity.id
_entity.type
_entity.pdbx_description
1 polymer ?
#
loop_
_entity_poly.entity_id
_entity_poly.type
_entity_poly.pdbx_seq_one_letter_code
_entity_poly.pdbx_strand_id
1 'polypeptide(L)'
;MIDRAKIVRLVTTQFIASNDFTLLHGVTGLQALLSLEPFIDDIDKALGYFWQAYVAAVCTSTYRHAFVPLATTSDNQKEWNSWFTKALASKNDHTIKLVYSCAWLYQSIALPELLMAIQAVLGEQS
;
A
#
# COMPACT_ATOMS: atom_id res chain seq x y z
N MET A 1 -10.44 -9.33 16.72
CA MET A 1 -10.46 -9.04 15.28
C MET A 1 -9.71 -7.77 15.01
N ILE A 2 -8.60 -7.89 14.29
CA ILE A 2 -7.81 -6.74 13.86
C ILE A 2 -8.52 -6.05 12.69
N ASP A 3 -8.67 -4.72 12.75
CA ASP A 3 -9.32 -3.93 11.71
C ASP A 3 -8.40 -3.77 10.49
N ARG A 4 -8.66 -4.56 9.44
CA ARG A 4 -7.85 -4.57 8.22
C ARG A 4 -7.86 -3.23 7.49
N ALA A 5 -8.99 -2.53 7.47
CA ALA A 5 -9.09 -1.24 6.79
C ALA A 5 -8.19 -0.19 7.46
N LYS A 6 -8.08 -0.22 8.79
CA LYS A 6 -7.13 0.63 9.51
C LYS A 6 -5.68 0.30 9.18
N ILE A 7 -5.31 -0.98 9.12
CA ILE A 7 -3.95 -1.38 8.73
C ILE A 7 -3.65 -0.90 7.32
N VAL A 8 -4.51 -1.23 6.34
CA VAL A 8 -4.33 -0.82 4.94
C VAL A 8 -4.17 0.69 4.84
N ARG A 9 -5.04 1.45 5.50
CA ARG A 9 -4.94 2.92 5.51
C ARG A 9 -3.61 3.37 6.06
N LEU A 10 -3.19 2.86 7.22
CA LEU A 10 -1.97 3.31 7.89
C LEU A 10 -0.72 2.98 7.06
N VAL A 11 -0.59 1.75 6.56
CA VAL A 11 0.61 1.37 5.77
C VAL A 11 0.69 2.17 4.47
N THR A 12 -0.46 2.44 3.84
CA THR A 12 -0.52 3.17 2.58
C THR A 12 -0.23 4.66 2.77
N THR A 13 -0.80 5.28 3.79
CA THR A 13 -0.56 6.70 4.08
C THR A 13 0.88 6.97 4.47
N GLN A 14 1.48 6.07 5.26
CA GLN A 14 2.89 6.19 5.64
C GLN A 14 3.82 6.06 4.42
N PHE A 15 3.52 5.16 3.48
CA PHE A 15 4.25 5.11 2.21
C PHE A 15 4.09 6.42 1.43
N ILE A 16 2.86 6.91 1.19
CA ILE A 16 2.61 8.16 0.45
C ILE A 16 3.36 9.34 1.06
N ALA A 17 3.36 9.43 2.39
CA ALA A 17 3.93 10.55 3.13
C ALA A 17 5.46 10.61 3.05
N SER A 18 6.11 9.45 2.86
CA SER A 18 7.54 9.28 2.97
C SER A 18 8.24 9.03 1.64
N ASN A 19 7.53 8.44 0.69
CA ASN A 19 8.09 7.75 -0.48
C ASN A 19 9.22 6.76 -0.10
N ASP A 20 9.16 6.19 1.11
CA ASP A 20 10.21 5.32 1.64
C ASP A 20 10.04 3.89 1.11
N PHE A 21 11.13 3.36 0.55
CA PHE A 21 11.20 2.03 -0.03
C PHE A 21 10.87 0.91 0.99
N THR A 22 11.28 1.07 2.24
CA THR A 22 10.97 0.12 3.31
C THR A 22 9.48 0.17 3.64
N LEU A 23 8.88 1.36 3.67
CA LEU A 23 7.45 1.51 3.96
C LEU A 23 6.55 1.05 2.80
N LEU A 24 7.03 1.10 1.56
CA LEU A 24 6.40 0.44 0.41
C LEU A 24 6.20 -1.06 0.67
N HIS A 25 7.15 -1.72 1.33
CA HIS A 25 7.03 -3.13 1.73
C HIS A 25 5.95 -3.38 2.78
N GLY A 26 5.49 -2.36 3.50
CA GLY A 26 4.28 -2.45 4.31
C GLY A 26 3.04 -2.73 3.45
N VAL A 27 2.87 -2.01 2.34
CA VAL A 27 1.72 -2.19 1.43
C VAL A 27 1.80 -3.52 0.68
N THR A 28 2.94 -3.78 0.04
CA THR A 28 3.13 -5.00 -0.77
C THR A 28 3.18 -6.27 0.09
N GLY A 29 3.81 -6.20 1.27
CA GLY A 29 3.84 -7.30 2.24
C GLY A 29 2.46 -7.61 2.84
N LEU A 30 1.65 -6.59 3.12
CA LEU A 30 0.28 -6.79 3.60
C LEU A 30 -0.57 -7.51 2.55
N GLN A 31 -0.52 -7.07 1.29
CA GLN A 31 -1.24 -7.74 0.21
C GLN A 31 -0.78 -9.20 0.05
N ALA A 32 0.52 -9.46 0.12
CA ALA A 32 1.05 -10.83 0.07
C ALA A 32 0.50 -11.69 1.22
N LEU A 33 0.51 -11.18 2.46
CA LEU A 33 -0.06 -11.87 3.61
C LEU A 33 -1.55 -12.19 3.41
N LEU A 34 -2.36 -11.22 2.98
CA LEU A 34 -3.79 -11.42 2.77
C LEU A 34 -4.09 -12.39 1.62
N SER A 35 -3.20 -12.50 0.64
CA SER A 35 -3.33 -13.51 -0.43
C SER A 35 -3.10 -14.94 0.06
N LEU A 36 -2.40 -15.09 1.19
CA LEU A 36 -2.15 -16.37 1.84
C LEU A 36 -3.23 -16.73 2.87
N GLU A 37 -4.21 -15.86 3.12
CA GLU A 37 -5.27 -16.08 4.11
C GLU A 37 -5.96 -17.47 3.99
N PRO A 38 -6.27 -18.00 2.80
CA PRO A 38 -6.88 -19.33 2.66
C PRO A 38 -6.03 -20.49 3.22
N PHE A 39 -4.75 -20.25 3.49
CA PHE A 39 -3.78 -21.23 3.98
C PHE A 39 -3.31 -20.95 5.42
N ILE A 40 -3.90 -19.96 6.11
CA ILE A 40 -3.51 -19.53 7.45
C ILE A 40 -4.63 -19.86 8.44
N ASP A 41 -4.32 -20.69 9.44
CA ASP A 41 -5.30 -21.10 10.47
C ASP A 41 -5.80 -19.91 11.33
N ASP A 42 -4.90 -18.95 11.62
CA ASP A 42 -5.18 -17.78 12.45
C ASP A 42 -4.63 -16.50 11.80
N ILE A 43 -5.48 -15.87 10.98
CA ILE A 43 -5.13 -14.64 10.25
C ILE A 43 -4.92 -13.44 11.18
N ASP A 44 -5.60 -13.39 12.33
CA ASP A 44 -5.43 -12.30 13.31
C ASP A 44 -4.02 -12.39 13.93
N LYS A 45 -3.55 -13.59 14.26
CA LYS A 45 -2.16 -13.80 14.73
C LYS A 45 -1.13 -13.45 13.67
N ALA A 46 -1.36 -13.84 12.41
CA ALA A 46 -0.46 -13.50 11.32
C ALA A 46 -0.40 -11.98 11.06
N LEU A 47 -1.53 -11.28 11.13
CA LEU A 47 -1.60 -9.82 11.11
C LEU A 47 -0.87 -9.19 12.30
N GLY A 48 -0.89 -9.82 13.47
CA GLY A 48 -0.10 -9.42 14.63
C GLY A 48 1.41 -9.45 14.35
N TYR A 49 1.92 -10.53 13.73
CA TYR A 49 3.33 -10.61 13.32
C TYR A 49 3.69 -9.62 12.22
N PHE A 50 2.81 -9.44 11.24
CA PHE A 50 2.97 -8.39 10.24
C PHE A 50 3.10 -7.01 10.90
N TRP A 51 2.22 -6.70 11.86
CA TRP A 51 2.25 -5.42 12.55
C TRP A 51 3.56 -5.20 13.32
N GLN A 52 4.07 -6.23 14.00
CA GLN A 52 5.36 -6.17 14.68
C GLN A 52 6.51 -5.87 13.70
N ALA A 53 6.55 -6.58 12.57
CA ALA A 53 7.55 -6.35 11.53
C ALA A 53 7.43 -4.95 10.91
N TYR A 54 6.21 -4.49 10.67
CA TYR A 54 5.95 -3.16 10.11
C TYR A 54 6.35 -2.04 11.07
N VAL A 55 6.05 -2.16 12.37
CA VAL A 55 6.51 -1.19 13.38
C VAL A 55 8.04 -1.13 13.41
N ALA A 56 8.73 -2.26 13.33
CA ALA A 56 10.19 -2.27 13.24
C ALA A 56 10.70 -1.52 11.99
N ALA A 57 10.05 -1.73 10.83
CA ALA A 57 10.37 -1.00 9.60
C ALA A 57 10.16 0.52 9.76
N VAL A 58 9.06 0.96 10.36
CA VAL A 58 8.80 2.39 10.66
C VAL A 58 9.83 2.98 11.62
N CYS A 59 10.29 2.22 12.62
CA CYS A 59 11.35 2.70 13.51
C CYS A 59 12.67 2.95 12.77
N THR A 60 12.92 2.21 11.68
CA THR A 60 14.12 2.36 10.84
C THR A 60 13.98 3.36 9.70
N SER A 61 12.75 3.77 9.33
CA SER A 61 12.54 4.75 8.26
C SER A 61 12.97 6.16 8.70
N THR A 62 13.45 6.94 7.73
CA THR A 62 13.85 8.34 7.96
C THR A 62 12.64 9.24 8.22
N TYR A 63 11.51 8.93 7.57
CA TYR A 63 10.24 9.60 7.77
C TYR A 63 9.53 9.08 9.02
N ARG A 64 9.16 9.98 9.93
CA ARG A 64 8.46 9.66 11.21
C ARG A 64 7.24 10.54 11.48
N HIS A 65 6.83 11.35 10.51
CA HIS A 65 5.72 12.26 10.72
C HIS A 65 4.39 11.55 10.51
N ALA A 66 3.36 11.98 11.25
CA ALA A 66 2.01 11.53 11.00
C ALA A 66 1.55 12.07 9.64
N PHE A 67 1.10 11.18 8.76
CA PHE A 67 0.44 11.62 7.53
C PHE A 67 -0.80 12.43 7.87
N VAL A 68 -0.87 13.64 7.34
CA VAL A 68 -2.08 14.45 7.35
C VAL A 68 -2.79 14.20 6.03
N PRO A 69 -3.99 13.60 6.02
CA PRO A 69 -4.73 13.41 4.79
C PRO A 69 -4.96 14.75 4.10
N LEU A 70 -4.42 14.90 2.89
CA LEU A 70 -4.79 16.01 2.03
C LEU A 70 -6.29 15.90 1.76
N ALA A 71 -7.02 17.01 1.91
CA ALA A 71 -8.42 17.08 1.52
C ALA A 71 -8.55 16.58 0.08
N THR A 72 -9.35 15.54 -0.12
CA THR A 72 -9.50 14.87 -1.41
C THR A 72 -10.07 15.84 -2.43
N THR A 73 -9.23 16.33 -3.34
CA THR A 73 -9.71 17.01 -4.55
C THR A 73 -9.97 15.96 -5.62
N SER A 74 -11.25 15.86 -6.00
CA SER A 74 -11.80 15.40 -7.28
C SER A 74 -11.48 13.99 -7.77
N ASP A 75 -12.55 13.20 -7.95
CA ASP A 75 -12.76 12.29 -9.08
C ASP A 75 -11.55 11.44 -9.50
N ASN A 76 -11.06 10.59 -8.60
CA ASN A 76 -10.10 9.53 -8.97
C ASN A 76 -10.81 8.45 -9.78
N GLN A 77 -11.11 8.76 -11.04
CA GLN A 77 -11.60 7.79 -11.99
C GLN A 77 -10.55 6.69 -12.14
N LYS A 78 -10.96 5.44 -11.95
CA LYS A 78 -10.06 4.29 -11.96
C LYS A 78 -9.53 4.07 -13.37
N GLU A 79 -8.27 4.38 -13.61
CA GLU A 79 -7.63 4.17 -14.90
C GLU A 79 -6.81 2.86 -14.97
N TRP A 80 -7.36 1.77 -14.45
CA TRP A 80 -6.60 0.52 -14.25
C TRP A 80 -5.72 0.11 -15.43
N ASN A 81 -6.28 0.07 -16.64
CA ASN A 81 -5.54 -0.31 -17.85
C ASN A 81 -4.34 0.62 -18.11
N SER A 82 -4.54 1.93 -17.96
CA SER A 82 -3.48 2.94 -18.12
C SER A 82 -2.41 2.77 -17.04
N TRP A 83 -2.81 2.61 -15.78
CA TRP A 83 -1.88 2.44 -14.65
C TRP A 83 -1.06 1.15 -14.75
N PHE A 84 -1.68 0.02 -15.11
CA PHE A 84 -0.94 -1.22 -15.33
C PHE A 84 0.02 -1.10 -16.52
N THR A 85 -0.39 -0.44 -17.60
CA THR A 85 0.49 -0.20 -18.76
C THR A 85 1.70 0.65 -18.37
N LYS A 86 1.50 1.75 -17.64
CA LYS A 86 2.58 2.60 -17.14
C LYS A 86 3.50 1.85 -16.16
N ALA A 87 2.92 1.09 -15.24
CA ALA A 87 3.69 0.29 -14.29
C ALA A 87 4.60 -0.72 -15.00
N LEU A 88 4.08 -1.46 -15.98
CA LEU A 88 4.87 -2.40 -16.79
C LEU A 88 5.96 -1.68 -17.59
N ALA A 89 5.66 -0.51 -18.16
CA ALA A 89 6.62 0.28 -18.91
C ALA A 89 7.78 0.80 -18.06
N SER A 90 7.58 1.04 -16.76
CA SER A 90 8.62 1.51 -15.84
C SER A 90 9.80 0.53 -15.69
N LYS A 91 9.58 -0.77 -15.95
CA LYS A 91 10.54 -1.86 -15.67
C LYS A 91 11.06 -1.88 -14.22
N ASN A 92 10.41 -1.19 -13.30
CA ASN A 92 10.72 -1.16 -11.89
C ASN A 92 9.78 -2.14 -11.18
N ASP A 93 10.35 -3.21 -10.62
CA ASP A 93 9.58 -4.25 -9.95
C ASP A 93 8.83 -3.73 -8.72
N HIS A 94 9.36 -2.71 -8.03
CA HIS A 94 8.70 -2.07 -6.89
C HIS A 94 7.46 -1.29 -7.33
N THR A 95 7.56 -0.54 -8.42
CA THR A 95 6.41 0.15 -9.03
C THR A 95 5.36 -0.86 -9.47
N ILE A 96 5.76 -1.92 -10.18
CA ILE A 96 4.84 -2.97 -10.66
C ILE A 96 4.12 -3.63 -9.48
N LYS A 97 4.88 -4.05 -8.45
CA LYS A 97 4.33 -4.70 -7.25
C LYS A 97 3.38 -3.77 -6.51
N LEU A 98 3.78 -2.52 -6.27
CA LEU A 98 2.95 -1.56 -5.55
C LEU A 98 1.63 -1.30 -6.28
N VAL A 99 1.67 -1.05 -7.60
CA VAL A 99 0.45 -0.83 -8.39
C VAL A 99 -0.48 -2.03 -8.33
N TYR A 100 0.07 -3.24 -8.48
CA TYR A 100 -0.70 -4.48 -8.35
C TYR A 100 -1.30 -4.64 -6.95
N SER A 101 -0.49 -4.48 -5.89
CA SER A 101 -0.94 -4.65 -4.51
C SER A 101 -2.03 -3.65 -4.14
N CYS A 102 -1.89 -2.38 -4.55
CA CYS A 102 -2.91 -1.36 -4.34
C CYS A 102 -4.22 -1.69 -5.08
N ALA A 103 -4.14 -2.11 -6.33
CA ALA A 103 -5.30 -2.51 -7.11
C ALA A 103 -6.02 -3.72 -6.49
N TRP A 104 -5.26 -4.74 -6.05
CA TRP A 104 -5.79 -5.93 -5.39
C TRP A 104 -6.48 -5.59 -4.06
N LEU A 105 -5.81 -4.82 -3.19
CA LEU A 105 -6.38 -4.40 -1.91
C LEU A 105 -7.66 -3.60 -2.12
N TYR A 106 -7.69 -2.72 -3.12
CA TYR A 106 -8.84 -1.86 -3.43
C TYR A 106 -10.09 -2.66 -3.81
N GLN A 107 -9.97 -3.88 -4.35
CA GLN A 107 -11.13 -4.74 -4.65
C GLN A 107 -11.89 -5.13 -3.39
N SER A 108 -11.18 -5.32 -2.27
CA SER A 108 -11.76 -5.71 -0.97
C SER A 108 -11.96 -4.55 0.00
N ILE A 109 -11.08 -3.55 -0.05
CA ILE A 109 -10.97 -2.45 0.90
C ILE A 109 -10.84 -1.17 0.07
N ALA A 110 -11.98 -0.62 -0.33
CA ALA A 110 -12.10 0.51 -1.25
C ALA A 110 -11.67 1.85 -0.62
N LEU A 111 -10.38 1.97 -0.33
CA LEU A 111 -9.77 3.16 0.27
C LEU A 111 -9.17 4.06 -0.81
N PRO A 112 -9.45 5.38 -0.79
CA PRO A 112 -8.91 6.31 -1.77
C PRO A 112 -7.38 6.43 -1.67
N GLU A 113 -6.79 6.18 -0.51
CA GLU A 113 -5.33 6.19 -0.31
C GLU A 113 -4.62 5.18 -1.21
N LEU A 114 -5.23 4.03 -1.52
CA LEU A 114 -4.63 3.07 -2.45
C LEU A 114 -4.51 3.62 -3.87
N LEU A 115 -5.48 4.45 -4.29
CA LEU A 115 -5.43 5.13 -5.59
C LEU A 115 -4.37 6.24 -5.55
N MET A 116 -4.28 6.98 -4.45
CA MET A 116 -3.26 8.02 -4.26
C MET A 116 -1.84 7.43 -4.30
N ALA A 117 -1.62 6.26 -3.69
CA ALA A 117 -0.32 5.58 -3.73
C ALA A 117 0.09 5.17 -5.15
N ILE A 118 -0.87 4.71 -5.96
CA ILE A 118 -0.65 4.41 -7.39
C ILE A 118 -0.28 5.69 -8.15
N GLN A 119 -1.03 6.77 -7.94
CA GLN A 119 -0.78 8.06 -8.59
C GLN A 119 0.58 8.63 -8.20
N ALA A 120 0.98 8.53 -6.92
CA ALA A 120 2.27 9.01 -6.44
C ALA A 120 3.43 8.29 -7.17
N VAL A 121 3.42 6.96 -7.20
CA VAL A 121 4.53 6.19 -7.82
C VAL A 121 4.57 6.29 -9.34
N LEU A 122 3.43 6.54 -9.99
CA LEU A 122 3.37 6.71 -11.45
C LEU A 122 3.61 8.16 -11.90
N GLY A 123 3.29 9.15 -11.06
CA GLY A 123 3.48 10.57 -11.34
C GLY A 123 4.94 11.00 -11.26
N GLU A 124 5.74 10.37 -10.40
CA GLU A 124 7.20 10.59 -10.29
C GLU A 124 8.00 10.08 -11.50
N GLN A 125 7.38 9.36 -12.43
CA GLN A 125 8.02 8.83 -13.64
C GLN A 125 7.76 9.68 -14.90
N SER A 126 7.34 10.94 -14.73
CA SER A 126 7.04 11.91 -15.80
C SER A 126 8.23 12.79 -16.15
#